data_AF-A0A7X7E950-F1
#
_entry.id   AF-A0A7X7E950-F1
#
_cell.length_a   1.000
_cell.length_b   1.000
_cell.length_c   1.000
_cell.angle_alpha   90.00
_cell.angle_beta   90.00
_cell.angle_gamma   90.00
#
_symmetry.space_group_name_H-M   'P 1'
#
loop_
_entity.id
_entity.type
_entity.pdbx_description
1 polymer ?
#
loop_
_entity_poly.entity_id
_entity_poly.type
_entity_poly.pdbx_seq_one_letter_code
_entity_poly.pdbx_strand_id
1 'polypeptide(L)'
;MAEEPNEAGTLQPDPDNLESQAGTANSSDLKHIHGVVATRRTAHDTLMWQTPAVVFAGEAFLFTLALQADSTRVARIIAAVLALVVALVALQTFAKHRANELTDSLTLERIERELRLGIGQDPTSGCRADSSVFAHSEPSRRAKAIGNCEFVHWYVRVPSHRLWASALVVVALAAVATIVIAAAFPDLLSGSSSR
;
A
#
# COMPACT_ATOMS: atom_id res chain seq x y z
N MET A 1 14.04 10.84 -80.17
CA MET A 1 13.70 11.37 -78.83
C MET A 1 12.99 10.22 -78.13
N ALA A 2 13.78 9.35 -77.49
CA ALA A 2 13.31 8.12 -76.87
C ALA A 2 13.50 8.25 -75.36
N GLU A 3 12.41 8.02 -74.64
CA GLU A 3 12.23 7.94 -73.20
C GLU A 3 13.00 6.72 -72.66
N GLU A 4 13.79 6.88 -71.59
CA GLU A 4 14.18 5.77 -70.71
C GLU A 4 13.63 6.04 -69.30
N PRO A 5 12.88 5.08 -68.70
CA PRO A 5 12.40 5.17 -67.33
C PRO A 5 13.42 4.50 -66.40
N ASN A 6 14.11 5.28 -65.55
CA ASN A 6 15.04 4.72 -64.56
C ASN A 6 14.39 4.63 -63.17
N GLU A 7 14.06 3.38 -62.83
CA GLU A 7 14.04 2.76 -61.50
C GLU A 7 13.29 3.47 -60.36
N ALA A 8 12.03 3.06 -60.20
CA ALA A 8 11.38 3.01 -58.89
C ALA A 8 12.15 2.01 -58.00
N GLY A 9 13.16 2.51 -57.29
CA GLY A 9 13.88 1.78 -56.26
C GLY A 9 12.90 1.34 -55.18
N THR A 10 12.49 0.07 -55.22
CA THR A 10 11.76 -0.59 -54.15
C THR A 10 12.68 -0.63 -52.93
N LEU A 11 12.53 0.36 -52.04
CA LEU A 11 13.11 0.37 -50.70
C LEU A 11 12.46 -0.75 -49.90
N GLN A 12 12.98 -1.98 -50.08
CA GLN A 12 12.56 -3.12 -49.31
C GLN A 12 13.07 -2.88 -47.88
N PRO A 13 12.18 -2.79 -46.87
CA PRO A 13 12.61 -2.48 -45.51
C PRO A 13 13.54 -3.58 -45.02
N ASP A 14 14.74 -3.17 -44.62
CA ASP A 14 15.77 -4.04 -44.07
C ASP A 14 15.21 -4.80 -42.85
N PRO A 15 15.15 -6.15 -42.87
CA PRO A 15 14.57 -6.95 -41.78
C PRO A 15 15.24 -6.69 -40.43
N ASP A 16 16.52 -6.35 -40.40
CA ASP A 16 17.27 -6.03 -39.18
C ASP A 16 16.76 -4.73 -38.52
N ASN A 17 16.27 -3.78 -39.32
CA ASN A 17 15.70 -2.54 -38.84
C ASN A 17 14.31 -2.75 -38.22
N LEU A 18 13.55 -3.73 -38.70
CA LEU A 18 12.24 -4.10 -38.14
C LEU A 18 12.37 -4.75 -36.76
N GLU A 19 13.37 -5.63 -36.56
CA GLU A 19 13.63 -6.24 -35.25
C GLU A 19 14.17 -5.23 -34.22
N SER A 20 15.05 -4.33 -34.65
CA SER A 20 15.57 -3.23 -33.81
C SER A 20 14.47 -2.24 -33.41
N GLN A 21 13.58 -1.87 -34.35
CA GLN A 21 12.42 -1.02 -34.05
C GLN A 21 11.40 -1.72 -33.14
N ALA A 22 11.15 -3.02 -33.34
CA ALA A 22 10.28 -3.80 -32.46
C ALA A 22 10.85 -3.90 -31.02
N GLY A 23 12.15 -4.08 -30.88
CA GLY A 23 12.83 -4.11 -29.58
C GLY A 23 12.80 -2.76 -28.84
N THR A 24 12.98 -1.65 -29.57
CA THR A 24 12.92 -0.30 -28.98
C THR A 24 11.50 0.11 -28.61
N ALA A 25 10.50 -0.23 -29.44
CA ALA A 25 9.07 -0.03 -29.14
C ALA A 25 8.63 -0.77 -27.87
N ASN A 26 9.02 -2.05 -27.73
CA ASN A 26 8.68 -2.83 -26.54
C ASN A 26 9.36 -2.26 -25.27
N SER A 27 10.62 -1.81 -25.37
CA SER A 27 11.29 -1.15 -24.24
C SER A 27 10.65 0.17 -23.85
N SER A 28 10.21 0.99 -24.82
CA SER A 28 9.50 2.24 -24.53
C SER A 28 8.14 1.99 -23.88
N ASP A 29 7.40 0.98 -24.34
CA ASP A 29 6.10 0.61 -23.77
C ASP A 29 6.25 0.13 -22.32
N LEU A 30 7.24 -0.71 -22.04
CA LEU A 30 7.55 -1.16 -20.68
C LEU A 30 7.95 0.00 -19.75
N LYS A 31 8.72 0.97 -20.23
CA LYS A 31 9.05 2.19 -19.47
C LYS A 31 7.82 3.04 -19.19
N HIS A 32 6.91 3.15 -20.17
CA HIS A 32 5.65 3.87 -19.98
C HIS A 32 4.76 3.19 -18.94
N ILE A 33 4.57 1.87 -19.05
CA ILE A 33 3.80 1.07 -18.08
C ILE A 33 4.44 1.17 -16.69
N HIS A 34 5.77 1.05 -16.59
CA HIS A 34 6.50 1.25 -15.34
C HIS A 34 6.17 2.61 -14.71
N GLY A 35 6.22 3.69 -15.49
CA GLY A 35 5.86 5.03 -15.04
C GLY A 35 4.43 5.11 -14.50
N VAL A 36 3.45 4.58 -15.25
CA VAL A 36 2.04 4.58 -14.84
C VAL A 36 1.82 3.79 -13.54
N VAL A 37 2.42 2.60 -13.42
CA VAL A 37 2.29 1.75 -12.22
C VAL A 37 2.98 2.40 -11.02
N ALA A 38 4.15 3.02 -11.21
CA ALA A 38 4.84 3.75 -10.15
C ALA A 38 4.02 4.96 -9.66
N THR A 39 3.42 5.73 -10.57
CA THR A 39 2.52 6.84 -10.20
C THR A 39 1.29 6.35 -9.43
N ARG A 40 0.65 5.28 -9.89
CA ARG A 40 -0.49 4.67 -9.19
C ARG A 40 -0.10 4.24 -7.76
N ARG A 41 1.05 3.60 -7.61
CA ARG A 41 1.57 3.16 -6.31
C ARG A 41 1.72 4.34 -5.35
N THR A 42 2.32 5.44 -5.79
CA THR A 42 2.51 6.65 -4.97
C THR A 42 1.17 7.25 -4.53
N ALA A 43 0.18 7.29 -5.42
CA ALA A 43 -1.17 7.74 -5.07
C ALA A 43 -1.83 6.84 -4.01
N HIS A 44 -1.68 5.52 -4.15
CA HIS A 44 -2.19 4.55 -3.17
C HIS A 44 -1.50 4.66 -1.81
N ASP A 45 -0.17 4.83 -1.78
CA ASP A 45 0.59 4.98 -0.55
C ASP A 45 0.15 6.23 0.23
N THR A 46 -0.10 7.34 -0.49
CA THR A 46 -0.65 8.57 0.11
C THR A 46 -1.97 8.32 0.84
N LEU A 47 -2.91 7.60 0.21
CA LEU A 47 -4.20 7.27 0.82
C LEU A 47 -4.06 6.33 2.02
N MET A 48 -3.13 5.37 1.93
CA MET A 48 -2.86 4.42 3.00
C MET A 48 -2.38 5.12 4.28
N TRP A 49 -1.54 6.15 4.17
CA TRP A 49 -1.03 6.90 5.32
C TRP A 49 -2.03 7.92 5.90
N GLN A 50 -3.01 8.39 5.12
CA GLN A 50 -4.06 9.30 5.60
C GLN A 50 -5.19 8.57 6.34
N THR A 51 -5.59 7.40 5.83
CA THR A 51 -6.66 6.57 6.40
C THR A 51 -6.57 6.38 7.93
N PRO A 52 -5.40 6.01 8.51
CA PRO A 52 -5.32 5.77 9.95
C PRO A 52 -5.64 6.99 10.81
N ALA A 53 -5.22 8.19 10.41
CA ALA A 53 -5.49 9.41 11.17
C ALA A 53 -7.00 9.71 11.23
N VAL A 54 -7.70 9.55 10.10
CA VAL A 54 -9.14 9.77 10.00
C VAL A 54 -9.92 8.75 10.81
N VAL A 55 -9.54 7.46 10.72
CA VAL A 55 -10.21 6.39 11.46
C VAL A 55 -10.05 6.61 12.97
N PHE A 56 -8.83 6.87 13.46
CA PHE A 56 -8.63 7.13 14.88
C PHE A 56 -9.38 8.35 15.40
N ALA A 57 -9.44 9.42 14.61
CA ALA A 57 -10.21 10.60 14.98
C ALA A 57 -11.71 10.28 15.09
N GLY A 58 -12.27 9.52 14.14
CA GLY A 58 -13.65 9.07 14.16
C GLY A 58 -13.96 8.18 15.37
N GLU A 59 -13.08 7.22 15.67
CA GLU A 59 -13.23 6.32 16.82
C GLU A 59 -13.16 7.06 18.15
N ALA A 60 -12.21 7.99 18.32
CA ALA A 60 -12.11 8.81 19.52
C ALA A 60 -13.39 9.65 19.73
N PHE A 61 -13.96 10.19 18.66
CA PHE A 61 -15.22 10.93 18.71
C PHE A 61 -16.40 10.03 19.12
N LEU A 62 -16.55 8.86 18.50
CA LEU A 62 -17.61 7.91 18.81
C LEU A 62 -17.52 7.39 20.25
N PHE A 63 -16.31 7.08 20.73
CA PHE A 63 -16.12 6.70 22.13
C PHE A 63 -16.42 7.84 23.10
N THR A 64 -16.05 9.08 22.76
CA THR A 64 -16.39 10.25 23.58
C THR A 64 -17.90 10.39 23.74
N LEU A 65 -18.67 10.23 22.66
CA LEU A 65 -20.13 10.25 22.70
C LEU A 65 -20.72 9.08 23.51
N ALA A 66 -20.12 7.89 23.39
CA ALA A 66 -20.56 6.72 24.15
C ALA A 66 -20.31 6.86 25.67
N LEU A 67 -19.20 7.51 26.05
CA LEU A 67 -18.80 7.69 27.45
C LEU A 67 -19.39 8.95 28.10
N GLN A 68 -20.05 9.82 27.35
CA GLN A 68 -20.64 11.03 27.89
C GLN A 68 -21.70 10.71 28.97
N ALA A 69 -21.66 11.47 30.08
CA ALA A 69 -22.47 11.22 31.28
C ALA A 69 -23.99 11.29 31.02
N ASP A 70 -24.42 12.24 30.17
CA ASP A 70 -25.83 12.42 29.78
C ASP A 70 -26.26 11.57 28.58
N SER A 71 -25.40 10.66 28.10
CA SER A 71 -25.71 9.83 26.94
C SER A 71 -26.73 8.76 27.30
N THR A 72 -27.86 8.75 26.60
CA THR A 72 -28.89 7.72 26.78
C THR A 72 -28.36 6.35 26.37
N ARG A 73 -28.90 5.28 26.96
CA ARG A 73 -28.54 3.89 26.61
C ARG A 73 -28.54 3.63 25.11
N VAL A 74 -29.56 4.14 24.42
CA VAL A 74 -29.72 3.99 22.98
C VAL A 74 -28.60 4.71 22.22
N ALA A 75 -28.24 5.93 22.63
CA ALA A 75 -27.13 6.67 22.04
C ALA A 75 -25.78 5.94 22.19
N ARG A 76 -25.53 5.32 23.35
CA ARG A 76 -24.31 4.50 23.59
C ARG A 76 -24.23 3.28 22.69
N ILE A 77 -25.34 2.55 22.53
CA ILE A 77 -25.39 1.38 21.65
C ILE A 77 -25.18 1.81 20.20
N ILE A 78 -25.84 2.89 19.75
CA ILE A 78 -25.66 3.41 18.39
C ILE A 78 -24.21 3.81 18.15
N ALA A 79 -23.60 4.58 19.06
CA ALA A 79 -22.20 4.99 18.94
C ALA A 79 -21.24 3.79 18.90
N ALA A 80 -21.43 2.79 19.75
CA ALA A 80 -20.60 1.59 19.78
C ALA A 80 -20.79 0.71 18.53
N VAL A 81 -22.01 0.59 18.01
CA VAL A 81 -22.26 -0.11 16.73
C VAL A 81 -21.57 0.62 15.57
N LEU A 82 -21.64 1.96 15.53
CA LEU A 82 -20.94 2.76 14.52
C LEU A 82 -19.43 2.57 14.61
N ALA A 83 -18.86 2.59 15.82
CA ALA A 83 -17.43 2.33 16.05
C ALA A 83 -17.04 0.94 15.53
N LEU A 84 -17.83 -0.09 15.84
CA LEU A 84 -17.59 -1.44 15.32
C LEU A 84 -17.62 -1.48 13.77
N VAL A 85 -18.60 -0.82 13.14
CA VAL A 85 -18.71 -0.77 11.68
C VAL A 85 -17.51 -0.05 11.07
N VAL A 86 -17.12 1.10 11.62
CA VAL A 86 -15.97 1.89 11.13
C VAL A 86 -14.68 1.07 11.27
N ALA A 87 -14.44 0.42 12.41
CA ALA A 87 -13.28 -0.45 12.61
C ALA A 87 -13.21 -1.59 11.59
N LEU A 88 -14.34 -2.25 11.28
CA LEU A 88 -14.40 -3.33 10.28
C LEU A 88 -14.15 -2.82 8.85
N VAL A 89 -14.76 -1.70 8.47
CA VAL A 89 -14.54 -1.06 7.16
C VAL A 89 -13.09 -0.64 7.00
N ALA A 90 -12.49 -0.05 8.04
CA ALA A 90 -11.08 0.33 8.07
C ALA A 90 -10.19 -0.90 7.92
N LEU A 91 -10.48 -2.00 8.63
CA LEU A 91 -9.70 -3.24 8.56
C LEU A 91 -9.73 -3.84 7.15
N GLN A 92 -10.90 -3.89 6.52
CA GLN A 92 -11.05 -4.36 5.15
C GLN A 92 -10.28 -3.46 4.16
N THR A 93 -10.35 -2.15 4.36
CA THR A 93 -9.68 -1.15 3.51
C THR A 93 -8.16 -1.31 3.59
N PHE A 94 -7.60 -1.45 4.80
CA PHE A 94 -6.18 -1.74 4.99
C PHE A 94 -5.75 -3.06 4.32
N ALA A 95 -6.55 -4.11 4.43
CA ALA A 95 -6.26 -5.39 3.78
C ALA A 95 -6.21 -5.26 2.25
N LYS A 96 -7.16 -4.50 1.65
CA LYS A 96 -7.18 -4.21 0.21
C LYS A 96 -5.99 -3.37 -0.23
N HIS A 97 -5.64 -2.32 0.52
CA HIS A 97 -4.45 -1.52 0.22
C HIS A 97 -3.18 -2.36 0.25
N ARG A 98 -3.04 -3.25 1.24
CA ARG A 98 -1.90 -4.17 1.32
C ARG A 98 -1.82 -5.12 0.12
N ALA A 99 -2.95 -5.68 -0.31
CA ALA A 99 -3.00 -6.54 -1.49
C ALA A 99 -2.58 -5.79 -2.77
N ASN A 100 -3.05 -4.55 -2.94
CA ASN A 100 -2.68 -3.70 -4.07
C ASN A 100 -1.20 -3.30 -4.04
N GLU A 101 -0.67 -2.92 -2.88
CA GLU A 101 0.76 -2.59 -2.69
C GLU A 101 1.67 -3.76 -3.09
N LEU A 102 1.32 -4.98 -2.67
CA LEU A 102 2.08 -6.18 -3.03
C LEU A 102 2.01 -6.46 -4.53
N THR A 103 0.83 -6.36 -5.12
CA THR A 103 0.63 -6.58 -6.56
C THR A 103 1.43 -5.57 -7.40
N ASP A 104 1.41 -4.30 -7.01
CA ASP A 104 2.17 -3.24 -7.67
C ASP A 104 3.68 -3.44 -7.49
N SER A 105 4.13 -3.87 -6.31
CA SER A 105 5.54 -4.20 -6.06
C SER A 105 6.04 -5.32 -6.97
N LEU A 106 5.29 -6.41 -7.05
CA LEU A 106 5.66 -7.56 -7.89
C LEU A 106 5.64 -7.21 -9.38
N THR A 107 4.67 -6.39 -9.81
CA THR A 107 4.56 -5.93 -11.20
C THR A 107 5.75 -5.04 -11.57
N LEU A 108 6.09 -4.08 -10.72
CA LEU A 108 7.24 -3.20 -10.93
C LEU A 108 8.55 -3.98 -10.93
N GLU A 109 8.76 -4.89 -9.97
CA GLU A 109 9.97 -5.72 -9.91
C GLU A 109 10.11 -6.61 -11.16
N ARG A 110 9.00 -7.06 -11.76
CA ARG A 110 9.01 -7.81 -13.02
C ARG A 110 9.46 -6.95 -14.20
N ILE A 111 8.90 -5.75 -14.32
CA ILE A 111 9.26 -4.81 -15.39
C ILE A 111 10.72 -4.35 -15.23
N GLU A 112 11.17 -4.10 -14.00
CA GLU A 112 12.56 -3.75 -13.68
C GLU A 112 13.53 -4.87 -14.07
N ARG A 113 13.14 -6.15 -13.86
CA ARG A 113 13.90 -7.32 -14.32
C ARG A 113 14.02 -7.35 -15.85
N GLU A 114 12.92 -7.11 -16.56
CA GLU A 114 12.89 -7.12 -18.03
C GLU A 114 13.71 -5.96 -18.61
N LEU A 115 13.67 -4.79 -17.99
CA LEU A 115 14.46 -3.61 -18.37
C LEU A 115 15.89 -3.60 -17.82
N ARG A 116 16.27 -4.59 -16.99
CA ARG A 116 17.58 -4.69 -16.32
C ARG A 116 17.95 -3.46 -15.47
N LEU A 117 16.96 -2.86 -14.80
CA LEU A 117 17.10 -1.66 -13.97
C LEU A 117 17.47 -1.99 -12.51
N GLY A 118 18.58 -2.72 -12.31
CA GLY A 118 19.07 -3.05 -10.96
C GLY A 118 19.69 -1.84 -10.25
N ILE A 119 19.55 -1.75 -8.93
CA ILE A 119 20.08 -0.65 -8.09
C ILE A 119 21.44 -1.01 -7.44
N GLY A 120 21.85 -2.29 -7.48
CA GLY A 120 23.07 -2.79 -6.85
C GLY A 120 24.36 -2.56 -7.64
N GLN A 121 24.71 -1.31 -7.96
CA GLN A 121 26.03 -0.94 -8.49
C GLN A 121 26.78 -0.03 -7.52
N ASP A 122 27.23 -0.56 -6.39
CA ASP A 122 28.26 0.13 -5.60
C ASP A 122 29.46 -0.81 -5.33
N PRO A 123 30.58 -0.63 -6.05
CA PRO A 123 31.80 -1.41 -5.86
C PRO A 123 32.55 -1.05 -4.55
N THR A 124 32.14 -0.01 -3.82
CA THR A 124 32.84 0.47 -2.60
C THR A 124 32.28 -0.11 -1.30
N SER A 125 31.06 -0.66 -1.32
CA SER A 125 30.53 -1.38 -0.17
C SER A 125 31.15 -2.79 -0.16
N GLY A 126 31.88 -3.17 0.90
CA GLY A 126 32.53 -4.48 1.02
C GLY A 126 31.59 -5.70 1.01
N CYS A 127 30.30 -5.51 0.71
CA CYS A 127 29.32 -6.55 0.46
C CYS A 127 29.19 -6.73 -1.06
N ARG A 128 29.31 -7.97 -1.56
CA ARG A 128 29.16 -8.28 -2.99
C ARG A 128 27.82 -7.72 -3.49
N ALA A 129 27.89 -6.64 -4.29
CA ALA A 129 26.72 -6.01 -4.88
C ALA A 129 26.02 -7.02 -5.80
N ASP A 130 24.79 -7.38 -5.43
CA ASP A 130 23.95 -8.25 -6.22
C ASP A 130 23.14 -7.36 -7.17
N SER A 131 23.53 -7.34 -8.46
CA SER A 131 22.84 -6.62 -9.51
C SER A 131 21.40 -7.13 -9.76
N SER A 132 20.98 -8.18 -9.05
CA SER A 132 19.60 -8.68 -9.04
C SER A 132 18.66 -7.97 -8.05
N VAL A 133 19.11 -6.92 -7.35
CA VAL A 133 18.25 -6.14 -6.45
C VAL A 133 17.67 -4.91 -7.17
N PHE A 134 16.34 -4.85 -7.21
CA PHE A 134 15.57 -3.82 -7.92
C PHE A 134 14.89 -2.85 -6.96
N ALA A 135 14.51 -1.66 -7.44
CA ALA A 135 13.95 -0.58 -6.63
C ALA A 135 12.68 -0.98 -5.89
N HIS A 136 11.86 -1.83 -6.51
CA HIS A 136 10.60 -2.27 -5.93
C HIS A 136 10.65 -3.66 -5.30
N SER A 137 11.85 -4.22 -5.12
CA SER A 137 12.04 -5.46 -4.35
C SER A 137 11.72 -5.26 -2.87
N GLU A 138 11.58 -6.38 -2.14
CA GLU A 138 11.23 -6.38 -0.71
C GLU A 138 12.13 -5.42 0.11
N PRO A 139 11.56 -4.61 1.04
CA PRO A 139 12.33 -3.65 1.82
C PRO A 139 13.58 -4.23 2.51
N SER A 140 13.48 -5.46 3.01
CA SER A 140 14.58 -6.18 3.66
C SER A 140 15.74 -6.50 2.68
N ARG A 141 15.42 -6.85 1.43
CA ARG A 141 16.41 -7.09 0.37
C ARG A 141 17.06 -5.78 -0.09
N ARG A 142 16.27 -4.71 -0.25
CA ARG A 142 16.78 -3.38 -0.60
C ARG A 142 17.73 -2.82 0.45
N ALA A 143 17.34 -2.89 1.72
CA ALA A 143 18.16 -2.39 2.82
C ALA A 143 19.51 -3.12 2.89
N LYS A 144 19.50 -4.45 2.74
CA LYS A 144 20.74 -5.24 2.67
C LYS A 144 21.61 -4.89 1.47
N ALA A 145 21.00 -4.64 0.30
CA ALA A 145 21.73 -4.34 -0.93
C ALA A 145 22.51 -3.02 -0.88
N ILE A 146 22.03 -2.03 -0.11
CA ILE A 146 22.70 -0.75 0.11
C ILE A 146 23.57 -0.73 1.38
N GLY A 147 23.83 -1.89 1.99
CA GLY A 147 24.64 -1.99 3.21
C GLY A 147 23.97 -1.42 4.47
N ASN A 148 22.67 -1.16 4.45
CA ASN A 148 21.92 -0.67 5.60
C ASN A 148 21.60 -1.81 6.58
N CYS A 149 22.59 -2.13 7.42
CA CYS A 149 22.45 -3.10 8.51
C CYS A 149 21.64 -2.56 9.71
N GLU A 150 21.30 -1.26 9.78
CA GLU A 150 20.43 -0.67 10.80
C GLU A 150 18.95 -1.06 10.63
N PHE A 151 18.56 -1.55 9.46
CA PHE A 151 17.22 -2.13 9.20
C PHE A 151 16.90 -3.38 10.05
N VAL A 152 17.79 -3.74 10.98
CA VAL A 152 17.71 -4.89 11.90
C VAL A 152 17.07 -4.52 13.25
N HIS A 153 16.80 -3.23 13.53
CA HIS A 153 16.14 -2.85 14.78
C HIS A 153 14.77 -3.52 14.96
N TRP A 154 14.48 -3.95 16.19
CA TRP A 154 13.28 -4.74 16.53
C TRP A 154 11.96 -4.05 16.17
N TYR A 155 11.91 -2.72 16.28
CA TYR A 155 10.70 -1.95 15.99
C TYR A 155 10.39 -1.89 14.48
N VAL A 156 11.43 -1.84 13.63
CA VAL A 156 11.29 -1.84 12.16
C VAL A 156 10.89 -3.23 11.63
N ARG A 157 11.15 -4.30 12.41
CA ARG A 157 10.71 -5.66 12.07
C ARG A 157 9.21 -5.86 12.18
N VAL A 158 8.51 -5.05 12.98
CA VAL A 158 7.05 -5.15 13.07
C VAL A 158 6.47 -4.48 11.83
N PRO A 159 5.85 -5.24 10.92
CA PRO A 159 5.33 -4.64 9.71
C PRO A 159 4.15 -3.74 10.09
N SER A 160 4.19 -2.47 9.69
CA SER A 160 3.23 -1.45 10.12
C SER A 160 1.77 -1.86 9.92
N HIS A 161 1.46 -2.56 8.83
CA HIS A 161 0.09 -3.05 8.57
C HIS A 161 -0.43 -4.00 9.66
N ARG A 162 0.42 -4.81 10.30
CA ARG A 162 -0.01 -5.68 11.42
C ARG A 162 -0.30 -4.89 12.67
N LEU A 163 0.53 -3.88 12.95
CA LEU A 163 0.31 -2.97 14.07
C LEU A 163 -1.03 -2.25 13.90
N TRP A 164 -1.29 -1.71 12.71
CA TRP A 164 -2.56 -1.07 12.36
C TRP A 164 -3.75 -2.01 12.46
N ALA A 165 -3.66 -3.23 11.91
CA ALA A 165 -4.72 -4.21 12.03
C ALA A 165 -5.00 -4.57 13.50
N SER A 166 -3.96 -4.73 14.32
CA SER A 166 -4.14 -5.04 15.75
C SER A 166 -4.84 -3.92 16.51
N ALA A 167 -4.53 -2.65 16.21
CA ALA A 167 -5.20 -1.51 16.82
C ALA A 167 -6.70 -1.48 16.47
N LEU A 168 -7.06 -1.74 15.22
CA LEU A 168 -8.46 -1.81 14.78
C LEU A 168 -9.21 -2.98 15.43
N VAL A 169 -8.55 -4.12 15.62
CA VAL A 169 -9.14 -5.26 16.35
C VAL A 169 -9.41 -4.88 17.81
N VAL A 170 -8.48 -4.19 18.49
CA VAL A 170 -8.68 -3.72 19.86
C VAL A 170 -9.87 -2.77 19.96
N VAL A 171 -9.99 -1.82 19.02
CA VAL A 171 -11.14 -0.90 18.94
C VAL A 171 -12.45 -1.67 18.74
N ALA A 172 -12.48 -2.62 17.81
CA ALA A 172 -13.66 -3.45 17.56
C ALA A 172 -14.07 -4.26 18.80
N LEU A 173 -13.09 -4.83 19.53
CA LEU A 173 -13.35 -5.54 20.79
C LEU A 173 -13.89 -4.60 21.88
N ALA A 174 -13.35 -3.39 21.99
CA ALA A 174 -13.84 -2.39 22.92
C ALA A 174 -15.29 -1.99 22.59
N ALA A 175 -15.61 -1.78 21.32
CA ALA A 175 -16.98 -1.49 20.85
C ALA A 175 -17.95 -2.63 21.20
N VAL A 176 -17.57 -3.88 20.94
CA VAL A 176 -18.37 -5.06 21.33
C VAL A 176 -18.58 -5.12 22.85
N ALA A 177 -17.52 -4.88 23.63
CA ALA A 177 -17.63 -4.85 25.08
C ALA A 177 -18.61 -3.75 25.55
N THR A 178 -18.55 -2.55 24.97
CA THR A 178 -19.50 -1.47 25.26
C THR A 178 -20.94 -1.87 24.94
N ILE A 179 -21.18 -2.53 23.79
CA ILE A 179 -22.52 -3.04 23.42
C ILE A 179 -23.02 -4.05 24.45
N VAL A 180 -22.18 -5.02 24.83
CA VAL A 180 -22.53 -6.07 25.80
C VAL A 180 -22.84 -5.47 27.17
N ILE A 181 -21.99 -4.56 27.67
CA ILE A 181 -22.21 -3.91 28.97
C ILE A 181 -23.48 -3.06 28.93
N ALA A 182 -23.69 -2.25 27.88
CA ALA A 182 -24.90 -1.45 27.74
C ALA A 182 -26.19 -2.32 27.62
N ALA A 183 -26.08 -3.53 27.08
CA ALA A 183 -27.20 -4.47 26.97
C ALA A 183 -27.48 -5.24 28.27
N ALA A 184 -26.43 -5.78 28.93
CA ALA A 184 -26.56 -6.68 30.08
C ALA A 184 -26.59 -5.95 31.43
N PHE A 185 -25.91 -4.81 31.54
CA PHE A 185 -25.74 -4.06 32.79
C PHE A 185 -25.95 -2.56 32.57
N PRO A 186 -27.18 -2.12 32.24
CA PRO A 186 -27.44 -0.70 31.96
C PRO A 186 -27.06 0.19 33.16
N ASP A 187 -27.25 -0.31 34.38
CA ASP A 187 -27.01 0.41 35.64
C ASP A 187 -25.52 0.62 35.96
N LEU A 188 -24.61 -0.16 35.35
CA LEU A 188 -23.15 0.00 35.53
C LEU A 188 -22.59 1.25 34.83
N LEU A 189 -23.28 1.75 33.81
CA LEU A 189 -22.84 2.90 33.01
C LEU A 189 -23.68 4.16 33.24
N SER A 190 -24.87 4.05 33.80
CA SER A 190 -25.61 5.19 34.37
C SER A 190 -25.12 5.37 35.80
N GLY A 191 -24.13 6.25 36.00
CA GLY A 191 -23.60 6.56 37.33
C GLY A 191 -24.75 6.72 38.32
N SER A 192 -24.64 6.04 39.47
CA SER A 192 -25.66 5.95 40.51
C SER A 192 -26.23 7.33 40.85
N SER A 193 -27.36 7.70 40.26
CA SER A 193 -28.20 8.80 40.73
C SER A 193 -29.10 8.25 41.84
N SER A 194 -28.48 7.93 42.98
CA SER A 194 -29.21 7.78 44.23
C SER A 194 -28.33 8.27 45.38
N ARG A 195 -28.24 9.59 45.52
CA ARG A 195 -28.30 10.36 46.77
C ARG A 195 -28.10 11.85 46.49
#